data_AF-A0A940AY01-F1
#
_entry.id   AF-A0A940AY01-F1
#
_cell.length_a   1.000
_cell.length_b   1.000
_cell.length_c   1.000
_cell.angle_alpha   90.00
_cell.angle_beta   90.00
_cell.angle_gamma   90.00
#
_symmetry.space_group_name_H-M   'P 1'
#
loop_
_entity.id
_entity.type
_entity.pdbx_description
1 polymer ?
#
loop_
_entity_poly.entity_id
_entity_poly.type
_entity_poly.pdbx_seq_one_letter_code
_entity_poly.pdbx_strand_id
1 'polypeptide(L)'
;MKKDDAANFFDTLKYRDIEKMRKFFRMFAFAFCVMMFLLTLTALLFAWSLAVKPTPVIAFDKEGKRIIFEGNETLETSTNLVRIHRFIGNFIGKFDGVSPNIDEDLKEAYNMLTPKFRRILLDKSVHNEKIDMWKNKNFETRFSLTKLKIIKGSFTVGSSVTIEGLGEMTFGNAVDYSGENEKKKTLVWFSALLLVVPVSLELSPDGLLVDFYTAKSFEDFREMRAYLSENGKEYLIEDEKE
;
A
#
# COMPACT_ATOMS: atom_id res chain seq x y z
N MET A 1 44.76 -41.04 70.96
CA MET A 1 43.84 -40.48 69.96
C MET A 1 43.07 -41.65 69.36
N LYS A 2 41.75 -41.76 69.60
CA LYS A 2 40.97 -42.93 69.16
C LYS A 2 40.86 -42.89 67.64
N LYS A 3 41.00 -44.05 66.97
CA LYS A 3 40.91 -44.17 65.51
C LYS A 3 39.63 -43.54 64.93
N ASP A 4 38.57 -43.46 65.73
CA ASP A 4 37.27 -42.91 65.35
C ASP A 4 37.27 -41.38 65.18
N ASP A 5 38.12 -40.66 65.91
CA ASP A 5 38.19 -39.19 65.83
C ASP A 5 38.84 -38.71 64.52
N ALA A 6 39.82 -39.48 64.02
CA ALA A 6 40.49 -39.17 62.76
C ALA A 6 39.57 -39.41 61.55
N ALA A 7 38.78 -40.50 61.55
CA ALA A 7 37.84 -40.80 60.48
C ALA A 7 36.74 -39.72 60.36
N ASN A 8 36.17 -39.30 61.48
CA ASN A 8 35.14 -38.25 61.53
C ASN A 8 35.67 -36.88 61.05
N PHE A 9 36.95 -36.58 61.28
CA PHE A 9 37.60 -35.35 60.79
C PHE A 9 37.77 -35.33 59.26
N PHE A 10 38.19 -36.44 58.66
CA PHE A 10 38.35 -36.52 57.20
C PHE A 10 37.00 -36.53 56.47
N ASP A 11 35.96 -37.12 57.05
CA ASP A 11 34.61 -37.10 56.47
C ASP A 11 33.96 -35.70 56.55
N THR A 12 34.20 -34.96 57.63
CA THR A 12 33.75 -33.56 57.72
C THR A 12 34.51 -32.63 56.76
N LEU A 13 35.81 -32.86 56.53
CA LEU A 13 36.56 -32.14 55.50
C LEU A 13 36.02 -32.45 54.09
N LYS A 14 35.79 -33.72 53.75
CA LYS A 14 35.20 -34.13 52.46
C LYS A 14 33.81 -33.51 52.26
N TYR A 15 32.96 -33.53 53.29
CA TYR A 15 31.62 -32.94 53.21
C TYR A 15 31.69 -31.43 52.97
N ARG A 16 32.59 -30.72 53.66
CA ARG A 16 32.81 -29.28 53.48
C ARG A 16 33.30 -28.93 52.08
N ASP A 17 34.17 -29.75 51.50
CA ASP A 17 34.71 -29.52 50.15
C ASP A 17 33.67 -29.83 49.07
N ILE A 18 32.85 -30.87 49.26
CA ILE A 18 31.70 -31.18 48.40
C ILE A 18 30.66 -30.03 48.46
N GLU A 19 30.39 -29.48 49.64
CA GLU A 19 29.43 -28.38 49.78
C GLU A 19 29.94 -27.08 49.13
N LYS A 20 31.24 -26.78 49.25
CA LYS A 20 31.88 -25.66 48.55
C LYS A 20 31.81 -25.82 47.03
N MET A 21 32.14 -27.01 46.51
CA MET A 21 32.03 -27.33 45.09
C MET A 21 30.59 -27.19 44.58
N ARG A 22 29.60 -27.64 45.36
CA ARG A 22 28.18 -27.51 45.01
C ARG A 22 27.71 -26.06 44.98
N LYS A 23 28.14 -25.23 45.95
CA LYS A 23 27.83 -23.79 45.97
C LYS A 23 28.48 -23.07 44.78
N PHE A 24 29.74 -23.38 44.48
CA PHE A 24 30.44 -22.83 43.32
C PHE A 24 29.74 -23.20 42.00
N PHE A 25 29.38 -24.47 41.82
CA PHE A 25 28.69 -24.93 40.62
C PHE A 25 27.29 -24.30 40.47
N ARG A 26 26.54 -24.14 41.56
CA ARG A 26 25.24 -23.43 41.54
C ARG A 26 25.39 -21.96 41.15
N MET A 27 26.40 -21.28 41.70
CA MET A 27 26.69 -19.88 41.36
C MET A 27 27.11 -19.75 39.88
N PHE A 28 27.93 -20.67 39.39
CA PHE A 28 28.35 -20.71 37.99
C PHE A 28 27.18 -20.99 37.04
N ALA A 29 26.34 -21.98 37.35
CA ALA A 29 25.15 -22.29 36.57
C ALA A 29 24.17 -21.11 36.53
N PHE A 30 23.96 -20.42 37.66
CA PHE A 30 23.14 -19.23 37.72
C PHE A 30 23.72 -18.10 36.85
N ALA A 31 25.02 -17.83 36.95
CA ALA A 31 25.68 -16.83 36.11
C ALA A 31 25.55 -17.16 34.62
N PHE A 32 25.69 -18.43 34.24
CA PHE A 32 25.52 -18.88 32.86
C PHE A 32 24.08 -18.69 32.36
N CYS A 33 23.06 -19.00 33.17
CA CYS A 33 21.67 -18.75 32.83
C CYS A 33 21.37 -17.25 32.64
N VAL A 34 21.90 -16.40 33.53
CA VAL A 34 21.74 -14.94 33.42
C VAL A 34 22.42 -14.42 32.14
N MET A 35 23.61 -14.90 31.82
CA MET A 35 24.33 -14.52 30.60
C MET A 35 23.57 -14.95 29.33
N MET A 36 23.05 -16.17 29.28
CA MET A 36 22.23 -16.66 28.16
C MET A 36 20.96 -15.81 27.99
N PHE A 37 20.29 -15.45 29.08
CA PHE A 37 19.11 -14.57 29.04
C PHE A 37 19.43 -13.16 28.53
N LEU A 38 20.57 -12.58 28.91
CA LEU A 38 21.00 -11.27 28.41
C LEU A 38 21.36 -11.31 26.92
N LEU A 39 21.97 -12.40 26.45
CA LEU A 39 22.27 -12.60 25.03
C LEU A 39 20.99 -12.73 24.19
N THR A 40 19.98 -13.46 24.66
CA THR A 40 18.70 -13.56 23.95
C THR A 40 17.94 -12.24 23.95
N LEU A 41 17.95 -11.49 25.05
CA LEU A 41 17.33 -10.17 25.14
C LEU A 41 17.98 -9.16 24.18
N THR A 42 19.31 -9.13 24.12
CA THR A 42 20.04 -8.23 23.20
C THR A 42 19.80 -8.60 21.74
N ALA A 43 19.76 -9.89 21.39
CA ALA A 43 19.40 -10.34 20.05
C ALA A 43 17.96 -9.92 19.67
N LEU A 44 17.01 -10.04 20.60
CA LEU A 44 15.62 -9.63 20.38
C LEU A 44 15.51 -8.12 20.14
N LEU A 45 16.19 -7.30 20.97
CA LEU A 45 16.20 -5.84 20.81
C LEU A 45 16.86 -5.40 19.49
N PHE A 46 17.90 -6.11 19.06
CA PHE A 46 18.54 -5.85 17.77
C PHE A 46 17.61 -6.20 16.60
N ALA A 47 16.95 -7.37 16.66
CA ALA A 47 15.96 -7.76 15.66
C ALA A 47 14.78 -6.77 15.60
N TRP A 48 14.29 -6.32 16.75
CA TRP A 48 13.25 -5.28 16.84
C TRP A 48 13.72 -3.96 16.21
N SER A 49 14.94 -3.51 16.53
CA SER A 49 15.52 -2.30 15.94
C SER A 49 15.63 -2.38 14.42
N LEU A 50 15.99 -3.55 13.87
CA LEU A 50 16.03 -3.76 12.42
C LEU A 50 14.62 -3.81 11.80
N ALA A 51 13.66 -4.46 12.45
CA ALA A 51 12.28 -4.59 11.95
C ALA A 51 11.50 -3.27 11.97
N VAL A 52 11.81 -2.37 12.92
CA VAL A 52 11.13 -1.08 13.07
C VAL A 52 11.74 0.02 12.19
N LYS A 53 12.87 -0.23 11.52
CA LYS A 53 13.36 0.73 10.53
C LYS A 53 12.35 0.84 9.40
N PRO A 54 11.86 2.05 9.06
CA PRO A 54 11.03 2.23 7.89
C PRO A 54 11.84 1.81 6.68
N THR A 55 11.42 0.75 5.99
CA THR A 55 11.99 0.37 4.70
C THR A 55 11.84 1.57 3.77
N PRO A 56 12.94 2.17 3.29
CA PRO A 56 12.85 3.29 2.38
C PRO A 56 12.18 2.81 1.10
N VAL A 57 10.98 3.33 0.84
CA VAL A 57 10.28 3.09 -0.43
C VAL A 57 11.00 3.94 -1.47
N ILE A 58 11.93 3.31 -2.19
CA ILE A 58 12.51 3.92 -3.39
C ILE A 58 11.45 3.82 -4.48
N ALA A 59 10.76 4.92 -4.76
CA ALA A 59 9.87 5.00 -5.90
C ALA A 59 10.72 5.13 -7.17
N PHE A 60 10.51 4.22 -8.11
CA PHE A 60 11.07 4.28 -9.45
C PHE A 60 9.95 4.74 -10.39
N ASP A 61 10.30 5.66 -11.28
CA ASP A 61 9.42 6.02 -12.39
C ASP A 61 9.23 4.83 -13.35
N LYS A 62 8.25 4.90 -14.25
CA LYS A 62 7.97 3.92 -15.32
C LYS A 62 9.19 3.60 -16.19
N GLU A 63 10.21 4.46 -16.18
CA GLU A 63 11.47 4.36 -16.91
C GLU A 63 12.64 3.81 -16.08
N GLY A 64 12.40 3.41 -14.82
CA GLY A 64 13.41 2.86 -13.91
C GLY A 64 14.37 3.90 -13.31
N LYS A 65 14.08 5.19 -13.48
CA LYS A 65 14.84 6.28 -12.84
C LYS A 65 14.36 6.51 -11.41
N ARG A 66 15.30 6.82 -10.52
CA ARG A 66 15.01 7.17 -9.12
C ARG A 66 14.35 8.55 -9.09
N ILE A 67 13.16 8.64 -8.53
CA ILE A 67 12.50 9.92 -8.29
C ILE A 67 13.19 10.55 -7.07
N ILE A 68 13.90 11.66 -7.30
CA ILE A 68 14.48 12.46 -6.23
C ILE A 68 13.40 13.45 -5.81
N PHE A 69 12.82 13.24 -4.64
CA PHE A 69 11.79 14.14 -4.09
C PHE A 69 12.47 15.43 -3.60
N GLU A 70 11.96 16.59 -4.04
CA GLU A 70 12.43 17.90 -3.60
C GLU A 70 12.10 18.14 -2.12
N GLY A 71 13.02 18.80 -1.42
CA GLY A 71 13.24 18.71 0.03
C GLY A 71 12.20 19.33 0.99
N ASN A 72 10.91 19.36 0.62
CA ASN A 72 9.82 19.79 1.52
C ASN A 72 8.73 18.73 1.74
N GLU A 73 8.84 17.55 1.11
CA GLU A 73 7.90 16.45 1.33
C GLU A 73 8.41 15.48 2.41
N THR A 74 7.61 15.26 3.45
CA THR A 74 7.90 14.17 4.40
C THR A 74 7.75 12.82 3.71
N LEU A 75 8.58 11.84 4.05
CA LEU A 75 8.53 10.46 3.51
C LEU A 75 7.13 9.81 3.60
N GLU A 76 6.34 10.20 4.59
CA GLU A 76 4.95 9.77 4.76
C GLU A 76 4.05 10.32 3.65
N THR A 77 4.23 11.58 3.26
CA THR A 77 3.42 12.25 2.23
C THR A 77 3.70 11.68 0.85
N SER A 78 4.98 11.44 0.52
CA SER A 78 5.36 10.83 -0.77
C SER A 78 4.88 9.38 -0.88
N THR A 79 4.96 8.59 0.19
CA THR A 79 4.43 7.21 0.22
C THR A 79 2.90 7.20 0.05
N ASN A 80 2.19 8.14 0.68
CA ASN A 80 0.74 8.25 0.58
C ASN A 80 0.29 8.67 -0.83
N LEU A 81 1.03 9.56 -1.49
CA LEU A 81 0.76 9.95 -2.87
C LEU A 81 0.90 8.77 -3.84
N VAL A 82 1.98 7.99 -3.70
CA VAL A 82 2.17 6.76 -4.49
C VAL A 82 1.05 5.75 -4.27
N ARG A 83 0.58 5.59 -3.03
CA ARG A 83 -0.58 4.74 -2.71
C ARG A 83 -1.85 5.22 -3.41
N ILE A 84 -2.17 6.51 -3.34
CA ILE A 84 -3.33 7.07 -4.04
C ILE A 84 -3.18 6.86 -5.55
N HIS A 85 -2.02 7.18 -6.10
CA HIS A 85 -1.76 7.05 -7.54
C HIS A 85 -2.01 5.62 -8.02
N ARG A 86 -1.48 4.61 -7.31
CA ARG A 86 -1.71 3.20 -7.61
C ARG A 86 -3.17 2.81 -7.44
N PHE A 87 -3.77 3.16 -6.29
CA PHE A 87 -5.14 2.82 -5.95
C PHE A 87 -6.14 3.37 -6.98
N ILE A 88 -6.03 4.65 -7.32
CA ILE A 88 -6.91 5.32 -8.28
C ILE A 88 -6.67 4.84 -9.70
N GLY A 89 -5.40 4.66 -10.10
CA GLY A 89 -5.09 4.12 -11.42
C GLY A 89 -5.75 2.75 -11.62
N ASN A 90 -5.63 1.87 -10.63
CA ASN A 90 -6.27 0.56 -10.62
C ASN A 90 -7.80 0.65 -10.58
N PHE A 91 -8.35 1.53 -9.73
CA PHE A 91 -9.79 1.71 -9.61
C PHE A 91 -10.41 2.18 -10.92
N ILE A 92 -9.91 3.27 -11.52
CA ILE A 92 -10.44 3.85 -12.76
C ILE A 92 -10.28 2.87 -13.91
N GLY A 93 -9.13 2.21 -14.02
CA GLY A 93 -8.87 1.19 -15.04
C GLY A 93 -9.90 0.05 -15.01
N LYS A 94 -10.32 -0.39 -13.82
CA LYS A 94 -11.31 -1.47 -13.67
C LYS A 94 -12.77 -0.99 -13.71
N PHE A 95 -13.04 0.18 -13.15
CA PHE A 95 -14.40 0.72 -13.02
C PHE A 95 -14.90 1.34 -14.33
N ASP A 96 -14.11 2.24 -14.92
CA ASP A 96 -14.45 2.94 -16.16
C ASP A 96 -13.90 2.25 -17.40
N GLY A 97 -12.78 1.53 -17.27
CA GLY A 97 -12.21 0.78 -18.38
C GLY A 97 -13.08 -0.38 -18.86
N VAL A 98 -12.69 -0.94 -20.00
CA VAL A 98 -13.28 -2.13 -20.60
C VAL A 98 -12.21 -3.19 -20.81
N SER A 99 -12.58 -4.44 -20.64
CA SER A 99 -11.72 -5.60 -20.87
C SER A 99 -12.57 -6.81 -21.29
N PRO A 100 -11.97 -7.88 -21.82
CA PRO A 100 -12.68 -9.13 -22.08
C PRO A 100 -13.29 -9.74 -20.81
N ASN A 101 -12.67 -9.48 -19.65
CA ASN A 101 -13.02 -9.99 -18.32
C ASN A 101 -13.73 -8.93 -17.46
N ILE A 102 -14.52 -8.06 -18.09
CA ILE A 102 -15.23 -6.93 -17.47
C ILE A 102 -15.99 -7.30 -16.18
N ASP A 103 -16.52 -8.52 -16.08
CA ASP A 103 -17.20 -9.03 -14.89
C ASP A 103 -16.29 -9.08 -13.66
N GLU A 104 -15.06 -9.58 -13.83
CA GLU A 104 -14.08 -9.70 -12.75
C GLU A 104 -13.54 -8.31 -12.38
N ASP A 105 -13.22 -7.49 -13.38
CA ASP A 105 -12.73 -6.12 -13.15
C ASP A 105 -13.75 -5.27 -12.38
N LEU A 106 -15.02 -5.31 -12.77
CA LEU A 106 -16.07 -4.58 -12.06
C LEU A 106 -16.30 -5.12 -10.65
N LYS A 107 -16.23 -6.44 -10.45
CA LYS A 107 -16.32 -7.04 -9.12
C LYS A 107 -15.18 -6.57 -8.21
N GLU A 108 -13.96 -6.50 -8.74
CA GLU A 108 -12.81 -5.95 -8.02
C GLU A 108 -12.97 -4.46 -7.74
N ALA A 109 -13.41 -3.67 -8.73
CA ALA A 109 -13.68 -2.25 -8.55
C ALA A 109 -14.76 -2.02 -7.47
N TYR A 110 -15.83 -2.82 -7.43
CA TYR A 110 -16.83 -2.76 -6.36
C TYR A 110 -16.25 -3.07 -4.98
N ASN A 111 -15.26 -3.96 -4.91
CA ASN A 111 -14.55 -4.25 -3.66
C ASN A 111 -13.71 -3.07 -3.16
N MET A 112 -13.32 -2.16 -4.04
CA MET A 112 -12.61 -0.92 -3.69
C MET A 112 -13.54 0.21 -3.23
N LEU A 113 -14.87 0.02 -3.28
CA LEU A 113 -15.85 1.00 -2.83
C LEU A 113 -16.23 0.82 -1.35
N THR A 114 -16.68 1.90 -0.72
CA THR A 114 -17.35 1.81 0.59
C THR A 114 -18.64 1.00 0.47
N PRO A 115 -19.08 0.28 1.53
CA PRO A 115 -20.33 -0.47 1.52
C PRO A 115 -21.55 0.38 1.19
N LYS A 116 -21.54 1.66 1.62
CA LYS A 116 -22.59 2.62 1.33
C LYS A 116 -22.65 2.96 -0.16
N PHE A 117 -21.50 3.30 -0.76
CA PHE A 117 -21.45 3.69 -2.16
C PHE A 117 -21.72 2.50 -3.11
N ARG A 118 -21.25 1.30 -2.73
CA ARG A 118 -21.53 0.06 -3.47
C ARG A 118 -23.04 -0.19 -3.61
N ARG A 119 -23.82 -0.03 -2.53
CA ARG A 119 -25.28 -0.21 -2.57
C ARG A 119 -25.94 0.73 -3.58
N ILE A 120 -25.55 2.00 -3.56
CA ILE A 120 -26.10 3.02 -4.47
C ILE A 120 -25.84 2.67 -5.94
N LEU A 121 -24.69 2.07 -6.27
CA LEU A 121 -24.35 1.72 -7.64
C LEU A 121 -25.02 0.43 -8.12
N LEU A 122 -25.11 -0.58 -7.26
CA LEU A 122 -25.79 -1.84 -7.60
C LEU A 122 -27.28 -1.63 -7.90
N ASP A 123 -27.92 -0.68 -7.21
CA ASP A 123 -29.33 -0.34 -7.43
C ASP A 123 -29.60 0.27 -8.82
N LYS A 124 -28.57 0.77 -9.53
CA LYS A 124 -28.75 1.52 -10.78
C LYS A 124 -28.69 0.68 -12.07
N SER A 125 -28.35 -0.61 -12.00
CA SER A 125 -28.22 -1.55 -13.15
C SER A 125 -27.37 -1.10 -14.37
N VAL A 126 -26.78 0.10 -14.37
CA VAL A 126 -26.07 0.72 -15.50
C VAL A 126 -24.88 -0.12 -15.98
N HIS A 127 -24.28 -0.90 -15.08
CA HIS A 127 -23.10 -1.69 -15.40
C HIS A 127 -23.42 -3.05 -16.06
N ASN A 128 -24.66 -3.53 -15.98
CA ASN A 128 -25.06 -4.78 -16.66
C ASN A 128 -25.01 -4.61 -18.18
N GLU A 129 -25.49 -3.47 -18.69
CA GLU A 129 -25.41 -3.14 -20.12
C GLU A 129 -23.95 -3.05 -20.57
N LYS A 130 -23.07 -2.46 -19.75
CA LYS A 130 -21.63 -2.40 -20.02
C LYS A 130 -21.02 -3.80 -20.10
N ILE A 131 -21.38 -4.70 -19.19
CA ILE A 131 -20.94 -6.10 -19.20
C ILE A 131 -21.36 -6.77 -20.51
N ASP A 132 -22.65 -6.73 -20.85
CA ASP A 132 -23.19 -7.41 -22.03
C ASP A 132 -22.56 -6.88 -23.32
N MET A 133 -22.26 -5.58 -23.37
CA MET A 133 -21.62 -4.96 -24.53
C MET A 133 -20.16 -5.35 -24.72
N TRP A 134 -19.39 -5.58 -23.65
CA TRP A 134 -17.92 -5.68 -23.75
C TRP A 134 -17.35 -7.05 -23.42
N LYS A 135 -18.14 -7.91 -22.75
CA LYS A 135 -17.75 -9.27 -22.43
C LYS A 135 -17.32 -10.05 -23.68
N ASN A 136 -16.20 -10.76 -23.56
CA ASN A 136 -15.58 -11.56 -24.63
C ASN A 136 -15.16 -10.78 -25.89
N LYS A 137 -15.19 -9.45 -25.89
CA LYS A 137 -14.64 -8.65 -27.00
C LYS A 137 -13.13 -8.54 -26.85
N ASN A 138 -12.40 -8.59 -27.96
CA ASN A 138 -10.94 -8.41 -27.99
C ASN A 138 -10.53 -6.93 -27.85
N PHE A 139 -11.02 -6.25 -26.82
CA PHE A 139 -10.74 -4.84 -26.54
C PHE A 139 -10.35 -4.68 -25.07
N GLU A 140 -9.30 -3.90 -24.84
CA GLU A 140 -8.84 -3.52 -23.50
C GLU A 140 -8.58 -2.01 -23.48
N THR A 141 -8.93 -1.37 -22.38
CA THR A 141 -8.48 -0.01 -22.10
C THR A 141 -7.42 0.01 -21.02
N ARG A 142 -6.42 0.88 -21.19
CA ARG A 142 -5.45 1.16 -20.15
C ARG A 142 -5.57 2.60 -19.71
N PHE A 143 -5.74 2.80 -18.42
CA PHE A 143 -5.74 4.12 -17.81
C PHE A 143 -4.33 4.48 -17.34
N SER A 144 -3.82 5.62 -17.80
CA SER A 144 -2.58 6.22 -17.30
C SER A 144 -2.90 7.52 -16.59
N LEU A 145 -2.61 7.60 -15.30
CA LEU A 145 -2.72 8.85 -14.55
C LEU A 145 -1.61 9.82 -15.00
N THR A 146 -1.99 11.04 -15.37
CA THR A 146 -1.06 12.09 -15.82
C THR A 146 -0.83 13.12 -14.73
N LYS A 147 -1.90 13.55 -14.06
CA LYS A 147 -1.82 14.53 -12.97
C LYS A 147 -2.77 14.15 -11.84
N LEU A 148 -2.32 14.34 -10.60
CA LEU A 148 -3.10 14.09 -9.40
C LEU A 148 -2.87 15.23 -8.41
N LYS A 149 -3.94 15.78 -7.87
CA LYS A 149 -3.89 16.78 -6.80
C LYS A 149 -4.81 16.37 -5.65
N ILE A 150 -4.27 16.46 -4.44
CA ILE A 150 -5.04 16.33 -3.22
C ILE A 150 -5.65 17.69 -2.91
N ILE A 151 -6.98 17.77 -2.90
CA ILE A 151 -7.72 19.03 -2.69
C ILE A 151 -7.84 19.31 -1.20
N LYS A 152 -8.22 18.30 -0.43
CA LYS A 152 -8.45 18.40 1.02
C LYS A 152 -8.44 17.02 1.66
N GLY A 153 -8.14 16.94 2.95
CA GLY A 153 -8.27 15.73 3.73
C GLY A 153 -7.05 15.40 4.56
N SER A 154 -7.10 14.23 5.20
CA SER A 154 -6.01 13.70 6.01
C SER A 154 -5.75 12.23 5.64
N PHE A 155 -4.54 11.76 5.89
CA PHE A 155 -4.16 10.35 5.73
C PHE A 155 -4.34 9.54 7.01
N THR A 156 -5.04 10.09 8.00
CA THR A 156 -5.34 9.41 9.26
C THR A 156 -6.50 8.43 9.06
N VAL A 157 -6.40 7.25 9.66
CA VAL A 157 -7.46 6.23 9.57
C VAL A 157 -8.79 6.82 10.05
N GLY A 158 -9.85 6.59 9.28
CA GLY A 158 -11.19 7.12 9.54
C GLY A 158 -11.45 8.51 8.98
N SER A 159 -10.43 9.19 8.44
CA SER A 159 -10.59 10.45 7.73
C SER A 159 -10.83 10.23 6.23
N SER A 160 -11.20 11.31 5.53
CA SER A 160 -11.44 11.30 4.09
C SER A 160 -10.48 12.21 3.34
N VAL A 161 -10.06 11.81 2.15
CA VAL A 161 -9.24 12.58 1.22
C VAL A 161 -10.02 12.84 -0.06
N THR A 162 -10.17 14.09 -0.44
CA THR A 162 -10.70 14.48 -1.76
C THR A 162 -9.54 14.71 -2.71
N ILE A 163 -9.61 14.07 -3.86
CA ILE A 163 -8.61 14.19 -4.91
C ILE A 163 -9.27 14.53 -6.23
N GLU A 164 -8.50 15.19 -7.08
CA GLU A 164 -8.84 15.39 -8.48
C GLU A 164 -7.63 15.12 -9.34
N GLY A 165 -7.86 14.69 -10.57
CA GLY A 165 -6.77 14.41 -11.47
C GLY A 165 -7.17 14.34 -12.93
N LEU A 166 -6.14 14.21 -13.75
CA LEU A 166 -6.23 14.00 -15.19
C LEU A 166 -5.51 12.70 -15.50
N GLY A 167 -6.06 11.96 -16.45
CA GLY A 167 -5.37 10.81 -17.03
C GLY A 167 -5.79 10.59 -18.47
N GLU A 168 -5.18 9.58 -19.06
CA GLU A 168 -5.43 9.16 -20.43
C GLU A 168 -5.97 7.75 -20.41
N MET A 169 -7.10 7.55 -21.08
CA MET A 169 -7.63 6.23 -21.39
C MET A 169 -7.21 5.86 -22.80
N THR A 170 -6.33 4.86 -22.93
CA THR A 170 -5.91 4.34 -24.24
C THR A 170 -6.71 3.09 -24.56
N PHE A 171 -7.23 3.02 -25.79
CA PHE A 171 -8.03 1.90 -26.29
C PHE A 171 -7.18 1.05 -27.24
N GLY A 172 -7.08 -0.24 -26.95
CA GLY A 172 -6.31 -1.20 -27.73
C GLY A 172 -7.01 -2.56 -27.85
N ASN A 173 -6.41 -3.46 -28.63
CA ASN A 173 -6.85 -4.85 -28.66
C ASN A 173 -6.28 -5.57 -27.43
N ALA A 174 -7.04 -6.47 -26.81
CA ALA A 174 -6.54 -7.25 -25.66
C ALA A 174 -5.45 -8.26 -26.10
N VAL A 175 -5.59 -8.81 -27.30
CA VAL A 175 -4.58 -9.61 -27.99
C VAL A 175 -4.25 -8.93 -29.30
N ASP A 176 -3.01 -8.50 -29.45
CA ASP A 176 -2.50 -7.85 -30.65
C ASP A 176 -1.73 -8.84 -31.52
N TYR A 177 -2.31 -9.17 -32.66
CA TYR A 177 -1.70 -10.04 -33.67
C TYR A 177 -0.98 -9.25 -34.78
N SER A 178 -1.12 -7.92 -34.82
CA SER A 178 -0.71 -7.07 -35.96
C SER A 178 0.30 -5.98 -35.63
N GLY A 179 0.59 -5.69 -34.35
CA GLY A 179 1.56 -4.67 -33.95
C GLY A 179 1.02 -3.23 -33.92
N GLU A 180 -0.27 -3.04 -34.19
CA GLU A 180 -0.94 -1.73 -34.20
C GLU A 180 -1.73 -1.56 -32.89
N ASN A 181 -1.04 -1.12 -31.83
CA ASN A 181 -1.53 -1.27 -30.46
C ASN A 181 -2.38 -0.13 -29.88
N GLU A 182 -2.49 1.03 -30.52
CA GLU A 182 -3.25 2.15 -29.94
C GLU A 182 -4.15 2.79 -31.00
N LYS A 183 -5.47 2.59 -30.86
CA LYS A 183 -6.45 3.08 -31.86
C LYS A 183 -7.10 4.40 -31.47
N LYS A 184 -7.22 4.70 -30.17
CA LYS A 184 -7.77 5.97 -29.68
C LYS A 184 -7.22 6.27 -28.29
N LYS A 185 -6.85 7.53 -28.06
CA LYS A 185 -6.59 8.08 -26.73
C LYS A 185 -7.71 9.04 -26.37
N THR A 186 -8.13 9.03 -25.12
CA THR A 186 -9.18 9.92 -24.62
C THR A 186 -8.72 10.50 -23.30
N LEU A 187 -8.82 11.82 -23.17
CA LEU A 187 -8.44 12.52 -21.96
C LEU A 187 -9.56 12.38 -20.94
N VAL A 188 -9.22 12.10 -19.69
CA VAL A 188 -10.20 11.87 -18.63
C VAL A 188 -9.88 12.77 -17.45
N TRP A 189 -10.85 13.60 -17.08
CA TRP A 189 -10.86 14.25 -15.78
C TRP A 189 -11.64 13.38 -14.78
N PHE A 190 -11.17 13.30 -13.55
CA PHE A 190 -11.89 12.64 -12.47
C PHE A 190 -11.81 13.41 -11.15
N SER A 191 -12.79 13.15 -10.30
CA SER A 191 -12.84 13.59 -8.90
C SER A 191 -13.32 12.44 -8.03
N ALA A 192 -12.60 12.20 -6.94
CA ALA A 192 -12.91 11.10 -6.03
C ALA A 192 -12.83 11.55 -4.57
N LEU A 193 -13.74 11.02 -3.75
CA LEU A 193 -13.65 11.05 -2.31
C LEU A 193 -13.20 9.69 -1.82
N LEU A 194 -12.04 9.65 -1.16
CA LEU A 194 -11.45 8.45 -0.61
C LEU A 194 -11.63 8.43 0.90
N LEU A 195 -12.02 7.28 1.45
CA LEU A 195 -12.02 6.99 2.88
C LEU A 195 -10.73 6.24 3.22
N VAL A 196 -10.00 6.74 4.22
CA VAL A 196 -8.78 6.09 4.70
C VAL A 196 -9.16 5.02 5.71
N VAL A 197 -8.79 3.78 5.41
CA VAL A 197 -9.07 2.59 6.24
C VAL A 197 -7.77 1.92 6.67
N PRO A 198 -7.77 1.10 7.73
CA PRO A 198 -6.60 0.30 8.07
C PRO A 198 -6.18 -0.58 6.89
N VAL A 199 -4.88 -0.65 6.62
CA VAL A 199 -4.33 -1.52 5.58
C VAL A 199 -4.64 -2.98 5.96
N SER A 200 -5.30 -3.69 5.04
CA SER A 200 -5.61 -5.11 5.19
C SER A 200 -5.36 -5.80 3.86
N LEU A 201 -4.62 -6.92 3.88
CA LEU A 201 -4.31 -7.70 2.68
C LEU A 201 -5.56 -8.22 1.96
N GLU A 202 -6.66 -8.43 2.69
CA GLU A 202 -7.87 -9.03 2.14
C GLU A 202 -8.87 -7.97 1.64
N LEU A 203 -8.96 -6.82 2.32
CA LEU A 203 -10.03 -5.85 2.09
C LEU A 203 -9.56 -4.57 1.39
N SER A 204 -8.39 -4.05 1.76
CA SER A 204 -7.84 -2.82 1.18
C SER A 204 -6.32 -2.79 1.36
N PRO A 205 -5.57 -3.36 0.41
CA PRO A 205 -4.10 -3.39 0.45
C PRO A 205 -3.47 -1.99 0.43
N ASP A 206 -4.20 -1.01 -0.13
CA ASP A 206 -3.79 0.40 -0.17
C ASP A 206 -4.27 1.21 1.05
N GLY A 207 -5.15 0.66 1.89
CA GLY A 207 -5.76 1.38 3.01
C GLY A 207 -6.73 2.49 2.57
N LEU A 208 -7.33 2.34 1.39
CA LEU A 208 -8.23 3.31 0.77
C LEU A 208 -9.51 2.62 0.28
N LEU A 209 -10.63 3.33 0.35
CA LEU A 209 -11.89 2.98 -0.28
C LEU A 209 -12.50 4.20 -0.97
N VAL A 210 -13.18 4.01 -2.08
CA VAL A 210 -13.88 5.08 -2.79
C VAL A 210 -15.28 5.26 -2.21
N ASP A 211 -15.58 6.45 -1.71
CA ASP A 211 -16.91 6.82 -1.19
C ASP A 211 -17.72 7.67 -2.18
N PHE A 212 -17.03 8.37 -3.09
CA PHE A 212 -17.64 9.07 -4.21
C PHE A 212 -16.67 9.08 -5.39
N TYR A 213 -17.21 8.96 -6.60
CA TYR A 213 -16.44 9.03 -7.83
C TYR A 213 -17.26 9.64 -8.96
N THR A 214 -16.62 10.52 -9.72
CA THR A 214 -17.13 11.03 -10.99
C THR A 214 -15.97 11.20 -11.96
N ALA A 215 -16.22 10.90 -13.22
CA ALA A 215 -15.28 11.15 -14.30
C ALA A 215 -15.99 11.67 -15.54
N LYS A 216 -15.21 12.39 -16.37
CA LYS A 216 -15.65 12.90 -17.66
C LYS A 216 -14.54 12.72 -18.67
N SER A 217 -14.87 12.09 -19.79
CA SER A 217 -13.99 11.92 -20.93
C SER A 217 -14.11 13.09 -21.91
N PHE A 218 -13.01 13.45 -22.54
CA PHE A 218 -12.89 14.48 -23.57
C PHE A 218 -12.14 13.90 -24.77
N GLU A 219 -12.58 14.26 -25.97
CA GLU A 219 -11.91 13.82 -27.19
C GLU A 219 -10.62 14.63 -27.41
N ASP A 220 -10.68 15.93 -27.11
CA ASP A 220 -9.58 16.87 -27.34
C ASP A 220 -9.17 17.65 -26.09
N PHE A 221 -7.89 18.06 -26.04
CA PHE A 221 -7.34 18.88 -24.96
C PHE A 221 -8.04 20.24 -24.82
N ARG A 222 -8.54 20.81 -25.92
CA ARG A 222 -9.25 22.09 -25.91
C ARG A 222 -10.56 22.02 -25.11
N GLU A 223 -11.33 20.94 -25.29
CA GLU A 223 -12.57 20.72 -24.56
C GLU A 223 -12.30 20.50 -23.08
N MET A 224 -11.29 19.68 -22.76
CA MET A 224 -10.86 19.46 -21.39
C MET A 224 -10.45 20.78 -20.73
N ARG A 225 -9.63 21.60 -21.40
CA ARG A 225 -9.19 22.89 -20.88
C ARG A 225 -10.34 23.87 -20.66
N ALA A 226 -11.28 23.95 -21.61
CA ALA A 226 -12.48 24.77 -21.46
C ALA A 226 -13.30 24.33 -20.24
N TYR A 227 -13.56 23.03 -20.11
CA TYR A 227 -14.27 22.47 -18.96
C TYR A 227 -13.57 22.76 -17.63
N LEU A 228 -12.25 22.58 -17.56
CA LEU A 228 -11.47 22.83 -16.35
C LEU A 228 -11.50 24.31 -15.97
N SER A 229 -11.39 25.23 -16.94
CA SER A 229 -11.47 26.67 -16.70
C SER A 229 -12.86 27.09 -16.20
N GLU A 230 -13.94 26.62 -16.85
CA GLU A 230 -15.32 26.88 -16.43
C GLU A 230 -15.62 26.39 -15.00
N ASN A 231 -14.93 25.33 -14.55
CA ASN A 231 -15.11 24.75 -13.23
C ASN A 231 -14.07 25.22 -12.19
N GLY A 232 -13.21 26.20 -12.52
CA GLY A 232 -12.18 26.70 -11.60
C GLY A 232 -11.08 25.69 -11.24
N LYS A 233 -10.78 24.75 -12.15
CA LYS A 233 -9.82 23.64 -11.98
C LYS A 233 -8.54 23.83 -12.78
N GLU A 234 -8.17 25.08 -13.03
CA GLU A 234 -7.02 25.48 -13.84
C GLU A 234 -5.69 25.00 -13.27
N TYR A 235 -5.62 24.79 -11.95
CA TYR A 235 -4.48 24.20 -11.26
C TYR A 235 -4.09 22.80 -11.78
N LEU A 236 -4.97 22.11 -12.51
CA LEU A 236 -4.63 20.83 -13.15
C LEU A 236 -3.88 21.01 -14.49
N ILE A 237 -3.74 22.23 -14.99
CA ILE A 237 -3.14 22.54 -16.30
C ILE A 237 -1.82 23.33 -16.15
N GLU A 238 -1.62 24.01 -15.02
CA GLU A 238 -0.59 25.06 -14.86
C GLU A 238 0.89 24.64 -14.95
N ASP A 239 1.22 23.35 -15.03
CA ASP A 239 2.62 22.87 -14.98
C ASP A 239 3.31 22.83 -16.36
N GLU A 240 2.66 23.24 -17.45
CA GLU A 240 3.26 23.30 -18.81
C GLU A 240 4.07 24.59 -19.10
N LYS A 241 4.34 25.43 -18.09
CA LYS A 241 4.99 26.74 -18.28
C LYS A 241 6.41 26.89 -17.75
N GLU A 242 7.07 25.81 -17.32
CA GLU A 242 8.51 25.84 -16.98
C GLU A 242 9.37 25.06 -17.98
#